data_AF-A0A9E5ZKG6-F1
#
_entry.id   AF-A0A9E5ZKG6-F1
#
_cell.length_a   1.000
_cell.length_b   1.000
_cell.length_c   1.000
_cell.angle_alpha   90.00
_cell.angle_beta   90.00
_cell.angle_gamma   90.00
#
_symmetry.space_group_name_H-M   'P 1'
#
loop_
_entity.id
_entity.type
_entity.pdbx_description
1 polymer ?
#
loop_
_entity_poly.entity_id
_entity_poly.type
_entity_poly.pdbx_seq_one_letter_code
_entity_poly.pdbx_strand_id
1 'polypeptide(L)'
;MSNTSKTTKDITFDDFKKEVLSDYTIAVTSRECSLLGRREVLTGKAKFGIFGDGKEVPQLAMAKAFKNGDFRSGYYRDQTFMMAIGALNIQQFFAGLYGHTDIAEEPMSAGRQMGGHFATHSL
;
A
#
# COMPACT_ATOMS: atom_id res chain seq x y z
N MET A 1 -20.65 34.01 -6.69
CA MET A 1 -19.65 33.66 -5.67
C MET A 1 -18.32 33.45 -6.38
N SER A 2 -17.26 34.06 -5.87
CA SER A 2 -16.00 34.30 -6.57
C SER A 2 -15.32 33.03 -7.09
N ASN A 3 -14.90 33.09 -8.35
CA ASN A 3 -13.83 32.27 -8.91
C ASN A 3 -12.58 32.35 -8.03
N THR A 4 -12.10 31.21 -7.59
CA THR A 4 -10.67 30.99 -7.37
C THR A 4 -10.36 29.59 -7.85
N SER A 5 -10.11 29.44 -9.15
CA SER A 5 -9.28 28.35 -9.65
C SER A 5 -7.98 28.44 -8.87
N LYS A 6 -7.75 27.50 -7.93
CA LYS A 6 -6.47 27.37 -7.26
C LYS A 6 -5.43 27.18 -8.35
N THR A 7 -4.68 28.24 -8.62
CA THR A 7 -3.48 28.20 -9.43
C THR A 7 -2.64 27.04 -8.92
N THR A 8 -2.25 26.16 -9.85
CA THR A 8 -1.23 25.15 -9.61
C THR A 8 -0.06 25.88 -8.97
N LYS A 9 0.21 25.63 -7.68
CA LYS A 9 1.45 26.11 -7.07
C LYS A 9 2.57 25.54 -7.92
N ASP A 10 3.40 26.39 -8.51
CA ASP A 10 4.59 25.94 -9.22
C ASP A 10 5.44 25.15 -8.22
N ILE A 11 5.48 23.83 -8.40
CA ILE A 11 6.26 22.95 -7.55
C ILE A 11 7.73 23.26 -7.82
N THR A 12 8.53 23.45 -6.77
CA THR A 12 9.97 23.66 -6.99
C THR A 12 10.60 22.35 -7.50
N PHE A 13 11.74 22.45 -8.20
CA PHE A 13 12.48 21.25 -8.60
C PHE A 13 12.86 20.38 -7.40
N ASP A 14 13.21 21.01 -6.27
CA ASP A 14 13.55 20.29 -5.04
C ASP A 14 12.34 19.58 -4.42
N ASP A 15 11.16 20.19 -4.46
CA ASP A 15 9.92 19.55 -3.99
C ASP A 15 9.52 18.38 -4.90
N PHE A 16 9.58 18.57 -6.22
CA PHE A 16 9.37 17.50 -7.19
C PHE A 16 10.36 16.35 -6.98
N LYS A 17 11.64 16.65 -6.80
CA LYS A 17 12.67 15.63 -6.54
C LYS A 17 12.39 14.85 -5.26
N LYS A 18 11.98 15.54 -4.17
CA LYS A 18 11.61 14.87 -2.90
C LYS A 18 10.41 13.95 -3.11
N GLU A 19 9.39 14.39 -3.85
CA GLU A 19 8.21 13.60 -4.17
C GLU A 19 8.58 12.34 -4.97
N VAL A 20 9.37 12.48 -6.03
CA VAL A 20 9.84 11.36 -6.86
C VAL A 20 10.66 10.36 -6.03
N LEU A 21 11.54 10.83 -5.15
CA LEU A 21 12.32 9.96 -4.27
C LEU A 21 11.42 9.21 -3.28
N SER A 22 10.43 9.88 -2.71
CA SER A 22 9.44 9.27 -1.82
C SER A 22 8.66 8.16 -2.52
N ASP A 23 8.13 8.44 -3.71
CA ASP A 23 7.40 7.46 -4.53
C ASP A 23 8.29 6.26 -4.89
N TYR A 24 9.54 6.53 -5.28
CA TYR A 24 10.52 5.50 -5.61
C TYR A 24 10.82 4.61 -4.38
N THR A 25 11.00 5.21 -3.20
CA THR A 25 11.19 4.45 -1.96
C THR A 25 9.99 3.54 -1.70
N ILE A 26 8.75 4.03 -1.80
CA ILE A 26 7.55 3.22 -1.59
C ILE A 26 7.45 2.09 -2.62
N ALA A 27 7.70 2.37 -3.91
CA ALA A 27 7.69 1.36 -4.96
C ALA A 27 8.71 0.24 -4.70
N VAL A 28 9.95 0.60 -4.38
CA VAL A 28 11.03 -0.35 -4.11
C VAL A 28 10.73 -1.15 -2.83
N THR A 29 10.30 -0.50 -1.75
CA THR A 29 9.89 -1.19 -0.53
C THR A 29 8.78 -2.20 -0.80
N SER A 30 7.75 -1.82 -1.56
CA SER A 30 6.67 -2.72 -1.95
C SER A 30 7.19 -3.90 -2.80
N ARG A 31 8.09 -3.64 -3.75
CA ARG A 31 8.73 -4.70 -4.54
C ARG A 31 9.52 -5.67 -3.66
N GLU A 32 10.36 -5.16 -2.76
CA GLU A 32 11.17 -5.99 -1.88
C GLU A 32 10.31 -6.81 -0.92
N CYS A 33 9.23 -6.25 -0.38
CA CYS A 33 8.26 -7.00 0.42
C CYS A 33 7.65 -8.16 -0.37
N SER A 34 7.33 -7.94 -1.66
CA SER A 34 6.80 -8.96 -2.55
C SER A 34 7.80 -10.10 -2.81
N LEU A 35 9.08 -9.76 -3.05
CA LEU A 35 10.16 -10.74 -3.24
C LEU A 35 10.40 -11.58 -1.98
N LEU A 36 10.48 -10.92 -0.82
CA LEU A 36 10.65 -11.57 0.47
C LEU A 36 9.43 -12.44 0.82
N GLY A 37 8.22 -11.92 0.68
CA GLY A 37 6.99 -12.68 0.92
C GLY A 37 6.92 -13.94 0.07
N ARG A 38 7.29 -13.86 -1.21
CA ARG A 38 7.36 -15.03 -2.10
C ARG A 38 8.31 -16.09 -1.56
N ARG A 39 9.48 -15.68 -1.06
CA ARG A 39 10.44 -16.60 -0.44
C ARG A 39 9.89 -17.26 0.82
N GLU A 40 9.19 -16.52 1.68
CA GLU A 40 8.61 -17.08 2.91
C GLU A 40 7.48 -18.09 2.60
N VAL A 41 6.70 -17.86 1.55
CA VAL A 41 5.70 -18.82 1.08
C VAL A 41 6.35 -20.06 0.46
N LEU A 42 7.33 -19.89 -0.43
CA LEU A 42 8.01 -21.02 -1.09
C LEU A 42 8.81 -21.89 -0.11
N THR A 43 9.22 -21.34 1.02
CA THR A 43 9.91 -22.07 2.10
C THR A 43 8.95 -22.65 3.14
N GLY A 44 7.63 -22.50 2.95
CA GLY A 44 6.60 -23.10 3.80
C GLY A 44 6.37 -22.39 5.15
N LYS A 45 7.01 -21.25 5.40
CA LYS A 45 6.84 -20.47 6.62
C LYS A 45 5.52 -19.69 6.63
N ALA A 46 5.08 -19.25 5.45
CA ALA A 46 3.76 -18.66 5.23
C ALA A 46 2.89 -19.60 4.39
N LYS A 47 1.56 -19.57 4.59
CA LYS A 47 0.64 -20.55 3.97
C LYS A 47 0.24 -20.22 2.54
N PHE A 48 0.10 -18.94 2.21
CA PHE A 48 -0.25 -18.46 0.88
C PHE A 48 0.23 -17.03 0.71
N GLY A 49 0.63 -16.66 -0.51
CA GLY A 49 0.95 -15.28 -0.82
C GLY A 49 0.75 -14.96 -2.28
N ILE A 50 0.00 -13.89 -2.50
CA ILE A 50 -0.13 -13.20 -3.79
C ILE A 50 0.32 -11.77 -3.57
N PHE A 51 1.22 -11.28 -4.42
CA PHE A 51 1.95 -10.05 -4.16
C PHE A 51 1.70 -8.99 -5.24
N GLY A 52 1.99 -7.73 -4.93
CA GLY A 52 1.73 -6.58 -5.79
C GLY A 52 2.71 -6.36 -6.95
N ASP A 53 3.65 -7.29 -7.19
CA ASP A 53 4.73 -7.11 -8.18
C ASP A 53 4.22 -6.63 -9.55
N GLY A 54 4.81 -5.56 -10.06
CA GLY A 54 4.54 -5.01 -11.39
C GLY A 54 3.34 -4.05 -11.45
N LYS A 55 2.76 -3.70 -10.30
CA LYS A 55 1.64 -2.75 -10.18
C LYS A 55 1.99 -1.51 -9.36
N GLU A 56 3.27 -1.29 -9.04
CA GLU A 56 3.72 -0.24 -8.13
C GLU A 56 3.40 1.16 -8.66
N VAL A 57 3.84 1.46 -9.89
CA VAL A 57 3.64 2.78 -10.53
C VAL A 57 2.16 3.17 -10.66
N PRO A 58 1.26 2.35 -11.23
CA PRO A 58 -0.15 2.73 -11.33
C PRO A 58 -0.82 2.90 -9.96
N GLN A 59 -0.40 2.16 -8.93
CA GLN A 59 -0.93 2.32 -7.58
C GLN A 59 -0.44 3.58 -6.89
N LEU A 60 0.81 4.00 -7.12
CA LEU A 60 1.31 5.30 -6.67
C LEU A 60 0.55 6.45 -7.35
N ALA A 61 0.34 6.35 -8.67
CA ALA A 61 -0.45 7.34 -9.41
C ALA A 61 -1.89 7.43 -8.85
N MET A 62 -2.52 6.29 -8.56
CA MET A 62 -3.82 6.26 -7.92
C MET A 62 -3.80 6.90 -6.53
N ALA A 63 -2.81 6.59 -5.69
CA ALA A 63 -2.71 7.13 -4.33
C ALA A 63 -2.58 8.66 -4.29
N LYS A 64 -1.96 9.28 -5.31
CA LYS A 64 -1.89 10.75 -5.43
C LYS A 64 -3.23 11.40 -5.78
N ALA A 65 -4.09 10.69 -6.49
CA ALA A 65 -5.41 11.20 -6.89
C ALA A 65 -6.48 10.93 -5.83
N PHE A 66 -6.34 9.85 -5.07
CA PHE A 66 -7.29 9.38 -4.06
C PHE A 66 -7.29 10.29 -2.82
N LYS A 67 -8.48 10.63 -2.31
CA LYS A 67 -8.66 11.55 -1.18
C LYS A 67 -9.43 10.88 -0.05
N ASN A 68 -9.28 11.41 1.17
CA ASN A 68 -10.09 10.97 2.32
C ASN A 68 -11.58 11.16 2.01
N GLY A 69 -12.35 10.08 2.13
CA GLY A 69 -13.77 10.03 1.78
C GLY A 69 -14.05 9.36 0.43
N ASP A 70 -13.03 9.17 -0.43
CA ASP A 70 -13.17 8.34 -1.61
C ASP A 70 -13.26 6.86 -1.20
N PHE A 71 -14.16 6.12 -1.84
CA PHE A 71 -14.32 4.69 -1.65
C PHE A 71 -13.86 3.93 -2.88
N ARG A 72 -13.24 2.77 -2.66
CA ARG A 72 -12.81 1.86 -3.72
C ARG A 72 -13.18 0.43 -3.34
N SER A 73 -13.57 -0.37 -4.33
CA SER A 73 -13.53 -1.83 -4.18
C SER A 73 -12.12 -2.28 -4.48
N GLY A 74 -11.43 -2.85 -3.49
CA GLY A 74 -10.05 -3.31 -3.65
C GLY A 74 -9.91 -4.59 -4.46
N TYR A 75 -8.66 -4.94 -4.73
CA TYR A 75 -8.22 -6.14 -5.40
C TYR A 75 -6.97 -6.71 -4.72
N TYR A 76 -6.64 -7.97 -5.00
CA TYR A 76 -5.57 -8.67 -4.27
C TYR A 76 -4.15 -8.17 -4.52
N ARG A 77 -3.96 -7.12 -5.34
CA ARG A 77 -2.64 -6.54 -5.64
C ARG A 77 -2.41 -5.17 -5.02
N ASP A 78 -3.32 -4.65 -4.20
CA ASP A 78 -3.32 -3.25 -3.74
C ASP A 78 -2.23 -2.88 -2.73
N GLN A 79 -1.26 -3.77 -2.51
CA GLN A 79 -0.16 -3.60 -1.56
C GLN A 79 0.52 -2.22 -1.63
N THR A 80 0.90 -1.77 -2.83
CA THR A 80 1.61 -0.49 -2.98
C THR A 80 0.68 0.69 -2.69
N PHE A 81 -0.58 0.60 -3.11
CA PHE A 81 -1.58 1.62 -2.81
C PHE A 81 -1.77 1.75 -1.30
N MET A 82 -1.93 0.63 -0.59
CA MET A 82 -2.13 0.60 0.86
C MET A 82 -0.90 1.17 1.60
N MET A 83 0.30 0.86 1.14
CA MET A 83 1.53 1.47 1.67
C MET A 83 1.61 2.97 1.38
N ALA A 84 1.25 3.40 0.16
CA ALA A 84 1.33 4.79 -0.26
C ALA A 84 0.34 5.70 0.49
N ILE A 85 -0.84 5.20 0.86
CA ILE A 85 -1.81 5.95 1.67
C ILE A 85 -1.56 5.80 3.19
N GLY A 86 -0.51 5.09 3.60
CA GLY A 86 -0.18 4.86 5.01
C GLY A 86 -1.10 3.88 5.75
N ALA A 87 -1.94 3.13 5.03
CA ALA A 87 -2.86 2.15 5.61
C ALA A 87 -2.21 0.78 5.86
N LEU A 88 -0.98 0.56 5.39
CA LEU A 88 -0.24 -0.67 5.60
C LEU A 88 1.26 -0.37 5.69
N ASN A 89 1.90 -0.80 6.76
CA ASN A 89 3.37 -0.77 6.86
C ASN A 89 3.98 -2.15 6.62
N ILE A 90 5.32 -2.23 6.60
CA ILE A 90 6.07 -3.47 6.33
C ILE A 90 5.76 -4.55 7.37
N GLN A 91 5.74 -4.19 8.65
CA GLN A 91 5.49 -5.14 9.74
C GLN A 91 4.08 -5.73 9.62
N GLN A 92 3.07 -4.89 9.40
CA GLN A 92 1.68 -5.29 9.21
C GLN A 92 1.48 -6.15 7.96
N PHE A 93 2.19 -5.85 6.87
CA PHE A 93 2.18 -6.68 5.67
C PHE A 93 2.66 -8.12 5.98
N PHE A 94 3.76 -8.27 6.72
CA PHE A 94 4.25 -9.59 7.11
C PHE A 94 3.41 -10.24 8.21
N ALA A 95 2.85 -9.48 9.14
CA ALA A 95 1.89 -9.98 10.12
C ALA A 95 0.68 -10.60 9.42
N GLY A 96 0.15 -9.95 8.38
CA GLY A 96 -0.90 -10.50 7.52
C GLY A 96 -0.46 -11.76 6.77
N LEU A 97 0.77 -11.77 6.23
CA LEU A 97 1.33 -12.94 5.54
C LEU A 97 1.42 -14.18 6.46
N TYR A 98 1.72 -13.98 7.74
CA TYR A 98 1.81 -15.05 8.74
C TYR A 98 0.50 -15.34 9.48
N GLY A 99 -0.58 -14.59 9.20
CA GLY A 99 -1.87 -14.78 9.87
C GLY A 99 -1.85 -14.39 11.35
N HIS A 100 -1.16 -13.30 11.69
CA HIS A 100 -1.09 -12.80 13.06
C HIS A 100 -2.49 -12.42 13.57
N THR A 101 -2.86 -12.86 14.78
CA THR A 101 -4.24 -12.78 15.28
C THR A 101 -4.55 -11.53 16.11
N ASP A 102 -3.57 -10.67 16.33
CA ASP A 102 -3.74 -9.37 16.98
C ASP A 102 -4.10 -8.30 15.94
N ILE A 103 -5.20 -7.56 16.16
CA ILE A 103 -5.67 -6.48 15.30
C ILE A 103 -4.72 -5.27 15.29
N ALA A 104 -3.92 -5.07 16.34
CA ALA A 104 -2.91 -4.03 16.37
C ALA A 104 -1.77 -4.32 15.38
N GLU A 105 -1.42 -5.60 15.24
CA GLU A 105 -0.33 -6.08 14.37
C GLU A 105 -0.82 -6.39 12.94
N GLU A 106 -2.04 -6.90 12.78
CA GLU A 106 -2.68 -7.21 11.51
C GLU A 106 -4.03 -6.49 11.41
N PRO A 107 -4.02 -5.19 11.02
CA PRO A 107 -5.19 -4.32 11.11
C PRO A 107 -6.24 -4.54 10.01
N MET A 108 -6.06 -5.51 9.11
CA MET A 108 -7.03 -5.78 8.04
C MET A 108 -8.05 -6.81 8.50
N SER A 109 -7.60 -7.92 9.13
CA SER A 109 -8.49 -9.04 9.48
C SER A 109 -8.20 -9.75 10.81
N ALA A 110 -7.14 -9.38 11.53
CA ALA A 110 -6.59 -10.15 12.64
C ALA A 110 -6.39 -11.65 12.30
N GLY A 111 -5.79 -11.93 11.14
CA GLY A 111 -5.44 -13.29 10.70
C GLY A 111 -6.62 -14.14 10.23
N ARG A 112 -7.80 -13.55 10.06
CA ARG A 112 -9.03 -14.27 9.65
C ARG A 112 -9.18 -14.40 8.14
N GLN A 113 -8.44 -13.62 7.36
CA GLN A 113 -8.46 -13.67 5.90
C GLN A 113 -7.13 -14.19 5.32
N MET A 114 -7.20 -14.69 4.10
CA MET A 114 -6.03 -15.13 3.35
C MET A 114 -5.18 -13.92 2.93
N GLY A 115 -3.86 -14.10 2.82
CA GLY A 115 -2.97 -13.06 2.31
C GLY A 115 -3.44 -12.49 0.96
N GLY A 116 -3.32 -11.17 0.80
CA GLY A 116 -3.83 -10.43 -0.37
C GLY A 116 -5.25 -9.88 -0.21
N HIS A 117 -5.93 -10.10 0.91
CA HIS A 117 -7.21 -9.43 1.20
C HIS A 117 -6.97 -8.14 1.99
N PHE A 118 -6.82 -7.03 1.28
CA PHE A 118 -6.59 -5.72 1.89
C PHE A 118 -7.91 -5.08 2.32
N ALA A 119 -7.94 -4.52 3.53
CA ALA A 119 -9.09 -3.79 4.06
C ALA A 119 -8.64 -2.62 4.93
N THR A 120 -9.52 -1.63 5.08
CA THR A 120 -9.42 -0.58 6.10
C THR A 120 -10.72 -0.57 6.90
N HIS A 121 -10.63 -0.27 8.18
CA HIS A 121 -11.82 -0.07 9.01
C HIS A 121 -12.48 1.26 8.66
N SER A 122 -13.80 1.23 8.46
CA SER A 122 -14.65 2.39 8.26
C SER A 122 -15.81 2.28 9.25
N LEU A 123 -16.05 3.36 10.01
CA LEU A 123 -16.98 3.48 11.15
C LEU A 123 -16.44 2.88 12.46
#